data_AF-A0AB34ZEG4-F1
#
_entry.id   AF-A0AB34ZEG4-F1
#
_cell.length_a   1.000
_cell.length_b   1.000
_cell.length_c   1.000
_cell.angle_alpha   90.00
_cell.angle_beta   90.00
_cell.angle_gamma   90.00
#
_symmetry.space_group_name_H-M   'P 1'
#
loop_
_entity.id
_entity.type
_entity.pdbx_description
1 polymer ?
#
loop_
_entity_poly.entity_id
_entity_poly.type
_entity_poly.pdbx_seq_one_letter_code
_entity_poly.pdbx_strand_id
1 'polypeptide(L)'
;MELTTSFRAYRATALAGLTVVALLAVVSWLVLGPLGRTSDRLDYLEHRRIAPSLALHELRASLAEFRALELGQIVHVGDAAEVADYDQRLADTRQRLDRAWSHYAATAPEGDEARLRSSLKSRLDSYLDLHARIAEAAHAGDKAQAKALSTRQALQQRRELFTELSALIARIDQRAGPDAG
;
A
#
# COMPACT_ATOMS: atom_id res chain seq x y z
N MET A 1 18.67 -70.70 -38.05
CA MET A 1 19.32 -69.62 -37.29
C MET A 1 18.42 -68.40 -37.42
N GLU A 2 18.20 -67.70 -36.31
CA GLU A 2 17.47 -66.42 -36.18
C GLU A 2 15.94 -66.49 -36.36
N LEU A 3 15.18 -66.14 -35.30
CA LEU A 3 13.80 -65.59 -35.30
C LEU A 3 13.05 -65.75 -33.95
N THR A 4 13.72 -66.00 -32.81
CA THR A 4 13.02 -66.11 -31.50
C THR A 4 13.51 -65.15 -30.42
N THR A 5 14.49 -64.30 -30.69
CA THR A 5 15.07 -63.37 -29.69
C THR A 5 14.39 -61.99 -29.61
N SER A 6 13.54 -61.61 -30.57
CA SER A 6 12.99 -60.24 -30.65
C SER A 6 11.75 -59.98 -29.77
N PHE A 7 10.99 -60.99 -29.36
CA PHE A 7 9.71 -60.79 -28.66
C PHE A 7 9.85 -60.54 -27.14
N ARG A 8 10.94 -61.01 -26.53
CA ARG A 8 11.19 -60.84 -25.08
C ARG A 8 11.73 -59.44 -24.75
N ALA A 9 12.47 -58.83 -25.66
CA ALA A 9 13.02 -57.48 -25.52
C ALA A 9 11.94 -56.38 -25.59
N TYR A 10 10.85 -56.60 -26.33
CA TYR A 10 9.75 -55.63 -26.46
C TYR A 10 8.90 -55.49 -25.18
N ARG A 11 8.72 -56.57 -24.41
CA ARG A 11 7.95 -56.53 -23.16
C ARG A 11 8.72 -55.86 -22.02
N ALA A 12 10.04 -56.05 -21.99
CA ALA A 12 10.92 -55.42 -20.99
C ALA A 12 11.05 -53.90 -21.21
N THR A 13 11.14 -53.46 -22.46
CA THR A 13 11.18 -52.04 -22.82
C THR A 13 9.82 -51.35 -22.66
N ALA A 14 8.71 -52.04 -22.92
CA ALA A 14 7.36 -51.52 -22.66
C ALA A 14 7.08 -51.29 -21.16
N LEU A 15 7.53 -52.21 -20.29
CA LEU A 15 7.43 -52.05 -18.83
C LEU A 15 8.33 -50.91 -18.31
N ALA A 16 9.55 -50.78 -18.85
CA ALA A 16 10.47 -49.69 -18.49
C ALA A 16 9.98 -48.31 -18.98
N GLY A 17 9.35 -48.25 -20.16
CA GLY A 17 8.76 -47.01 -20.66
C GLY A 17 7.58 -46.54 -19.80
N LEU A 18 6.74 -47.48 -19.35
CA LEU A 18 5.56 -47.17 -18.55
C LEU A 18 5.92 -46.73 -17.12
N THR A 19 6.98 -47.27 -16.53
CA THR A 19 7.48 -46.80 -15.22
C THR A 19 8.10 -45.40 -15.32
N VAL A 20 8.84 -45.09 -16.40
CA VAL A 20 9.39 -43.75 -16.60
C VAL A 20 8.29 -42.71 -16.80
N VAL A 21 7.25 -43.01 -17.58
CA VAL A 21 6.10 -42.11 -17.75
C VAL A 21 5.33 -41.92 -16.44
N ALA A 22 5.15 -42.99 -15.65
CA ALA A 22 4.52 -42.89 -14.34
C ALA A 22 5.34 -42.06 -13.35
N LEU A 23 6.67 -42.21 -13.34
CA LEU A 23 7.58 -41.41 -12.52
C LEU A 23 7.54 -39.94 -12.93
N LEU A 24 7.53 -39.65 -14.24
CA LEU A 24 7.40 -38.29 -14.75
C LEU A 24 6.05 -37.66 -14.40
N ALA A 25 4.96 -38.44 -14.41
CA ALA A 25 3.65 -37.96 -14.00
C ALA A 25 3.59 -37.68 -12.49
N VAL A 26 4.20 -38.53 -11.66
CA VAL A 26 4.28 -38.33 -10.20
C VAL A 26 5.17 -37.14 -9.87
N VAL A 27 6.32 -36.99 -10.52
CA VAL A 27 7.20 -35.81 -10.35
C VAL A 27 6.50 -34.54 -10.83
N SER A 28 5.79 -34.59 -11.97
CA SER A 28 4.99 -33.46 -12.45
C SER A 28 3.87 -33.10 -11.49
N TRP A 29 3.18 -34.08 -10.89
CA TRP A 29 2.16 -33.83 -9.87
C TRP A 29 2.76 -33.31 -8.56
N LEU A 30 3.94 -33.78 -8.16
CA LEU A 30 4.64 -33.30 -6.96
C LEU A 30 5.16 -31.86 -7.12
N VAL A 31 5.54 -31.47 -8.34
CA VAL A 31 6.03 -30.12 -8.67
C VAL A 31 4.88 -29.14 -8.95
N LEU A 32 3.81 -29.57 -9.61
CA LEU A 32 2.65 -28.71 -9.93
C LEU A 32 1.56 -28.71 -8.85
N GLY A 33 1.48 -29.74 -8.01
CA GLY A 33 0.50 -29.85 -6.92
C GLY A 33 0.58 -28.75 -5.85
N PRO A 34 1.77 -28.22 -5.52
CA PRO A 34 1.90 -27.04 -4.66
C PRO A 34 1.51 -25.74 -5.36
N LEU A 35 1.63 -25.64 -6.70
CA LEU A 35 1.44 -24.40 -7.45
C LEU A 35 -0.01 -23.88 -7.40
N GLY A 36 -1.00 -24.78 -7.38
CA GLY A 36 -2.40 -24.42 -7.17
C GLY A 36 -2.75 -23.97 -5.74
N ARG A 37 -1.94 -24.33 -4.74
CA ARG A 37 -2.10 -23.86 -3.33
C ARG A 37 -1.35 -22.56 -3.04
N THR A 38 -0.40 -22.17 -3.89
CA THR A 38 0.30 -20.88 -3.79
C THR A 38 -0.50 -19.71 -4.37
N SER A 39 -1.42 -19.94 -5.32
CA SER A 39 -2.26 -18.89 -5.91
C SER A 39 -3.17 -18.22 -4.86
N ASP A 40 -3.88 -19.01 -4.04
CA ASP A 40 -4.73 -18.47 -2.96
C ASP A 40 -3.92 -17.78 -1.86
N ARG A 41 -2.67 -18.19 -1.64
CA ARG A 41 -1.77 -17.54 -0.68
C ARG A 41 -1.22 -16.23 -1.21
N LEU A 42 -0.88 -16.13 -2.49
CA LEU A 42 -0.45 -14.87 -3.10
C LEU A 42 -1.59 -13.86 -3.11
N ASP A 43 -2.80 -14.31 -3.46
CA ASP A 43 -3.99 -13.45 -3.45
C ASP A 43 -4.33 -12.96 -2.04
N TYR A 44 -4.20 -13.83 -1.02
CA TYR A 44 -4.33 -13.47 0.39
C TYR A 44 -3.22 -12.52 0.89
N LEU A 45 -1.97 -12.69 0.45
CA LEU A 45 -0.84 -11.83 0.83
C LEU A 45 -0.95 -10.44 0.17
N GLU A 46 -1.33 -10.42 -1.11
CA GLU A 46 -1.48 -9.21 -1.91
C GLU A 46 -2.66 -8.37 -1.41
N HIS A 47 -3.86 -8.95 -1.31
CA HIS A 47 -5.07 -8.22 -0.93
C HIS A 47 -5.19 -7.95 0.58
N ARG A 48 -4.65 -8.82 1.44
CA ARG A 48 -4.89 -8.74 2.89
C ARG A 48 -3.71 -8.24 3.72
N ARG A 49 -2.49 -8.15 3.17
CA ARG A 49 -1.28 -7.81 3.96
C ARG A 49 -0.39 -6.74 3.32
N ILE A 50 -0.02 -6.88 2.06
CA ILE A 50 0.94 -5.97 1.41
C ILE A 50 0.25 -4.69 0.92
N ALA A 51 -0.92 -4.81 0.28
CA ALA A 51 -1.66 -3.66 -0.22
C ALA A 51 -2.08 -2.65 0.88
N PRO A 52 -2.59 -3.06 2.07
CA PRO A 52 -2.95 -2.12 3.12
C PRO A 52 -1.75 -1.35 3.69
N SER A 53 -0.64 -2.05 3.98
CA SER A 53 0.56 -1.41 4.53
C SER A 53 1.18 -0.46 3.50
N LEU A 54 1.30 -0.88 2.24
CA LEU A 54 1.79 -0.02 1.16
C LEU A 54 0.93 1.24 0.98
N ALA A 55 -0.40 1.09 1.01
CA ALA A 55 -1.32 2.23 0.93
C ALA A 55 -1.12 3.23 2.08
N LEU A 56 -0.88 2.76 3.30
CA LEU A 56 -0.59 3.64 4.44
C LEU A 56 0.79 4.31 4.36
N HIS A 57 1.79 3.62 3.81
CA HIS A 57 3.10 4.20 3.54
C HIS A 57 3.01 5.29 2.45
N GLU A 58 2.24 5.07 1.39
CA GLU A 58 1.95 6.07 0.37
C GLU A 58 1.19 7.27 0.94
N LEU A 59 0.20 7.03 1.81
CA LEU A 59 -0.51 8.08 2.54
C LEU A 59 0.48 8.93 3.35
N ARG A 60 1.39 8.29 4.09
CA ARG A 60 2.42 8.97 4.88
C ARG A 60 3.35 9.81 4.02
N ALA A 61 3.82 9.27 2.91
CA ALA A 61 4.72 9.96 1.98
C ALA A 61 4.03 11.18 1.36
N SER A 62 2.81 11.00 0.87
CA SER A 62 2.01 12.08 0.30
C SER A 62 1.71 13.18 1.33
N LEU A 63 1.47 12.86 2.62
CA LEU A 63 1.29 13.86 3.67
C LEU A 63 2.56 14.69 3.93
N ALA A 64 3.73 14.05 3.86
CA ALA A 64 5.00 14.74 4.04
C ALA A 64 5.27 15.71 2.88
N GLU A 65 4.98 15.27 1.64
CA GLU A 65 5.07 16.11 0.45
C GLU A 65 4.07 17.27 0.49
N PHE A 66 2.82 17.01 0.86
CA PHE A 66 1.76 18.02 0.99
C PHE A 66 2.22 19.17 1.90
N ARG A 67 2.86 18.83 3.02
CA ARG A 67 3.42 19.84 3.93
C ARG A 67 4.61 20.60 3.34
N ALA A 68 5.48 19.94 2.59
CA ALA A 68 6.60 20.62 1.94
C ALA A 68 6.10 21.64 0.91
N LEU A 69 5.08 21.27 0.13
CA LEU A 69 4.43 22.15 -0.84
C LEU A 69 3.73 23.33 -0.18
N GLU A 70 2.96 23.11 0.88
CA GLU A 70 2.31 24.19 1.64
C GLU A 70 3.34 25.21 2.19
N LEU A 71 4.47 24.72 2.72
CA LEU A 71 5.54 25.60 3.17
C LEU A 71 6.14 26.41 2.02
N GLY A 72 6.30 25.80 0.84
CA GLY A 72 6.70 26.49 -0.39
C GLY A 72 5.70 27.57 -0.76
N GLN A 73 4.40 27.25 -0.82
CA GLN A 73 3.34 28.21 -1.10
C GLN A 73 3.38 29.41 -0.14
N ILE A 74 3.53 29.18 1.16
CA ILE A 74 3.64 30.25 2.18
C ILE A 74 4.83 31.17 1.89
N VAL A 75 5.96 30.63 1.42
CA VAL A 75 7.14 31.44 1.05
C VAL A 75 6.81 32.37 -0.11
N HIS A 76 6.05 31.89 -1.10
CA HIS A 76 5.71 32.61 -2.34
C HIS A 76 4.41 33.43 -2.28
N VAL A 77 3.75 33.54 -1.11
CA VAL A 77 2.58 34.43 -0.95
C VAL A 77 2.88 35.84 -1.45
N GLY A 78 2.01 36.35 -2.32
CA GLY A 78 2.17 37.62 -3.03
C GLY A 78 2.62 37.47 -4.48
N ASP A 79 3.12 36.30 -4.87
CA ASP A 79 3.36 35.93 -6.27
C ASP A 79 2.25 34.99 -6.75
N ALA A 80 1.31 35.53 -7.53
CA ALA A 80 0.14 34.78 -7.97
C ALA A 80 0.47 33.59 -8.88
N ALA A 81 1.55 33.69 -9.67
CA ALA A 81 1.94 32.61 -10.58
C ALA A 81 2.54 31.44 -9.80
N GLU A 82 3.42 31.72 -8.85
CA GLU A 82 4.00 30.70 -7.98
C GLU A 82 2.93 30.08 -7.06
N VAL A 83 2.04 30.89 -6.46
CA VAL A 83 0.95 30.36 -5.63
C VAL A 83 0.09 29.37 -6.41
N ALA A 84 -0.26 29.68 -7.67
CA ALA A 84 -1.03 28.80 -8.54
C ALA A 84 -0.28 27.51 -8.92
N ASP A 85 1.05 27.55 -9.13
CA ASP A 85 1.85 26.33 -9.33
C ASP A 85 1.79 25.41 -8.10
N TYR A 86 1.96 25.99 -6.91
CA TYR A 86 1.86 25.22 -5.68
C TYR A 86 0.46 24.66 -5.46
N ASP A 87 -0.61 25.38 -5.83
CA ASP A 87 -1.99 24.87 -5.77
C ASP A 87 -2.17 23.63 -6.64
N GLN A 88 -1.65 23.65 -7.86
CA GLN A 88 -1.73 22.49 -8.75
C GLN A 88 -1.02 21.28 -8.14
N ARG A 89 0.21 21.48 -7.64
CA ARG A 89 0.99 20.40 -7.01
C ARG A 89 0.35 19.89 -5.73
N LEU A 90 -0.27 20.77 -4.94
CA LEU A 90 -1.06 20.40 -3.77
C LEU A 90 -2.29 19.58 -4.18
N ALA A 91 -3.01 19.97 -5.24
CA ALA A 91 -4.14 19.21 -5.76
C ALA A 91 -3.74 17.81 -6.25
N ASP A 92 -2.64 17.69 -6.98
CA ASP A 92 -2.11 16.39 -7.43
C ASP A 92 -1.72 15.50 -6.24
N THR A 93 -1.10 16.08 -5.22
CA THR A 93 -0.74 15.38 -3.98
C THR A 93 -1.98 14.99 -3.18
N ARG A 94 -3.01 15.84 -3.15
CA ARG A 94 -4.31 15.54 -2.54
C ARG A 94 -4.97 14.34 -3.20
N GLN A 95 -4.90 14.25 -4.53
CA GLN A 95 -5.43 13.10 -5.26
C GLN A 95 -4.67 11.81 -4.90
N ARG A 96 -3.35 11.85 -4.72
CA ARG A 96 -2.56 10.69 -4.22
C ARG A 96 -2.98 10.29 -2.81
N LEU A 97 -3.16 11.26 -1.90
CA LEU A 97 -3.69 11.02 -0.56
C LEU A 97 -5.05 10.30 -0.59
N ASP A 98 -5.98 10.78 -1.42
CA ASP A 98 -7.32 10.19 -1.51
C ASP A 98 -7.31 8.78 -2.10
N ARG A 99 -6.47 8.53 -3.11
CA ARG A 99 -6.28 7.17 -3.64
C ARG A 99 -5.70 6.24 -2.58
N ALA A 100 -4.63 6.65 -1.90
CA ALA A 100 -3.99 5.87 -0.85
C ALA A 100 -4.96 5.56 0.30
N TRP A 101 -5.71 6.57 0.75
CA TRP A 101 -6.75 6.39 1.75
C TRP A 101 -7.83 5.40 1.29
N SER A 102 -8.31 5.54 0.05
CA SER A 102 -9.36 4.67 -0.50
C SER A 102 -8.91 3.22 -0.62
N HIS A 103 -7.67 2.99 -1.07
CA HIS A 103 -7.07 1.65 -1.11
C HIS A 103 -6.98 1.02 0.29
N TYR A 104 -6.52 1.79 1.29
CA TYR A 104 -6.51 1.29 2.66
C TYR A 104 -7.93 1.03 3.20
N ALA A 105 -8.87 1.97 2.98
CA ALA A 105 -10.23 1.88 3.52
C ALA A 105 -11.04 0.70 2.95
N ALA A 106 -10.72 0.25 1.73
CA ALA A 106 -11.34 -0.91 1.09
C ALA A 106 -11.03 -2.26 1.79
N THR A 107 -10.02 -2.30 2.66
CA THR A 107 -9.54 -3.53 3.30
C THR A 107 -10.44 -4.02 4.45
N ALA A 108 -11.50 -3.27 4.77
CA ALA A 108 -12.50 -3.58 5.80
C ALA A 108 -11.91 -4.02 7.15
N PRO A 109 -11.14 -3.15 7.84
CA PRO A 109 -10.55 -3.49 9.13
C PRO A 109 -11.62 -3.70 10.21
N GLU A 110 -11.37 -4.65 11.12
CA GLU A 110 -12.27 -5.04 12.21
C GLU A 110 -11.65 -4.73 13.58
N GLY A 111 -12.47 -4.71 14.63
CA GLY A 111 -12.03 -4.55 16.02
C GLY A 111 -11.22 -3.27 16.27
N ASP A 112 -10.04 -3.43 16.88
CA ASP A 112 -9.15 -2.32 17.22
C ASP A 112 -8.66 -1.54 15.99
N GLU A 113 -8.46 -2.22 14.87
CA GLU A 113 -8.02 -1.59 13.62
C GLU A 113 -9.12 -0.68 13.06
N ALA A 114 -10.39 -1.07 13.17
CA ALA A 114 -11.53 -0.23 12.79
C ALA A 114 -11.59 1.07 13.62
N ARG A 115 -11.29 0.98 14.93
CA ARG A 115 -11.24 2.14 15.83
C ARG A 115 -10.09 3.07 15.46
N LEU A 116 -8.88 2.53 15.27
CA LEU A 116 -7.70 3.29 14.84
C LEU A 116 -7.92 3.97 13.47
N ARG A 117 -8.50 3.26 12.50
CA ARG A 117 -8.87 3.83 11.21
C ARG A 117 -9.82 5.02 11.35
N SER A 118 -10.85 4.90 12.18
CA SER A 118 -11.86 5.96 12.35
C SER A 118 -11.24 7.21 12.98
N SER A 119 -10.39 7.02 14.00
CA SER A 119 -9.61 8.11 14.60
C SER A 119 -8.68 8.77 13.57
N LEU A 120 -7.92 7.95 12.83
CA LEU A 120 -7.01 8.42 11.79
C LEU A 120 -7.73 9.25 10.73
N LYS A 121 -8.91 8.80 10.27
CA LYS A 121 -9.73 9.54 9.31
C LYS A 121 -10.14 10.90 9.85
N SER A 122 -10.66 10.96 11.07
CA SER A 122 -11.08 12.21 11.69
C SER A 122 -9.92 13.21 11.79
N ARG A 123 -8.71 12.73 12.13
CA ARG A 123 -7.51 13.58 12.17
C ARG A 123 -7.03 14.01 10.81
N LEU A 124 -7.10 13.12 9.82
CA LEU A 124 -6.76 13.44 8.43
C LEU A 124 -7.69 14.56 7.92
N ASP A 125 -9.00 14.45 8.16
CA ASP A 125 -9.96 15.48 7.77
C ASP A 125 -9.68 16.81 8.46
N SER A 126 -9.48 16.78 9.78
CA SER A 126 -9.14 17.99 10.54
C SER A 126 -7.85 18.66 10.06
N TYR A 127 -6.85 17.85 9.67
CA TYR A 127 -5.60 18.33 9.12
C TYR A 127 -5.80 18.98 7.76
N LEU A 128 -6.56 18.34 6.86
CA LEU A 128 -6.82 18.88 5.53
C LEU A 128 -7.67 20.15 5.57
N ASP A 129 -8.64 20.24 6.48
CA ASP A 129 -9.42 21.46 6.71
C ASP A 129 -8.54 22.63 7.18
N LEU A 130 -7.54 22.36 8.02
CA LEU A 130 -6.59 23.38 8.44
C LEU A 130 -5.71 23.85 7.28
N HIS A 131 -5.27 22.94 6.42
CA HIS A 131 -4.53 23.27 5.20
C HIS A 131 -5.34 24.12 4.24
N ALA A 132 -6.64 23.84 4.07
CA ALA A 132 -7.52 24.67 3.26
C ALA A 132 -7.55 26.13 3.77
N ARG A 133 -7.61 26.34 5.09
CA ARG A 133 -7.55 27.69 5.68
C ARG A 133 -6.20 28.38 5.48
N ILE A 134 -5.11 27.59 5.42
CA ILE A 134 -3.76 28.11 5.13
C ILE A 134 -3.67 28.54 3.66
N ALA A 135 -4.21 27.74 2.74
CA ALA A 135 -4.31 28.09 1.33
C ALA A 135 -5.18 29.34 1.11
N GLU A 136 -6.33 29.44 1.77
CA GLU A 136 -7.18 30.65 1.75
C GLU A 136 -6.39 31.90 2.18
N ALA A 137 -5.63 31.82 3.27
CA ALA A 137 -4.78 32.92 3.71
C ALA A 137 -3.65 33.24 2.70
N ALA A 138 -3.06 32.21 2.07
CA ALA A 138 -2.06 32.38 1.02
C ALA A 138 -2.63 33.11 -0.21
N HIS A 139 -3.82 32.70 -0.67
CA HIS A 139 -4.54 33.35 -1.77
C HIS A 139 -4.97 34.79 -1.45
N ALA A 140 -5.30 35.07 -0.20
CA ALA A 140 -5.59 36.42 0.27
C ALA A 140 -4.34 37.32 0.37
N GLY A 141 -3.14 36.78 0.13
CA GLY A 141 -1.89 37.51 0.31
C GLY A 141 -1.45 37.64 1.78
N ASP A 142 -2.17 37.03 2.73
CA ASP A 142 -1.87 37.13 4.16
C ASP A 142 -0.85 36.08 4.59
N LYS A 143 0.42 36.37 4.26
CA LYS A 143 1.56 35.52 4.62
C LYS A 143 1.71 35.34 6.14
N ALA A 144 1.34 36.35 6.93
CA ALA A 144 1.47 36.31 8.38
C ALA A 144 0.46 35.33 8.99
N GLN A 145 -0.80 35.39 8.56
CA GLN A 145 -1.85 34.48 8.97
C GLN A 145 -1.55 33.05 8.49
N ALA A 146 -1.18 32.87 7.22
CA ALA A 146 -0.82 31.55 6.67
C ALA A 146 0.31 30.91 7.48
N LYS A 147 1.37 31.67 7.81
CA LYS A 147 2.47 31.20 8.66
C LYS A 147 2.01 30.90 10.09
N ALA A 148 1.14 31.71 10.69
CA ALA A 148 0.68 31.50 12.06
C ALA A 148 -0.13 30.20 12.21
N LEU A 149 -1.07 29.96 11.29
CA LEU A 149 -1.84 28.71 11.21
C LEU A 149 -0.91 27.50 11.00
N SER A 150 0.02 27.62 10.06
CA SER A 150 0.98 26.60 9.68
C SER A 150 2.00 26.23 10.77
N THR A 151 2.42 27.20 11.60
CA THR A 151 3.47 26.97 12.62
C THR A 151 2.93 26.53 13.97
N ARG A 152 1.68 26.86 14.32
CA ARG A 152 1.11 26.47 15.62
C ARG A 152 0.21 25.26 15.51
N GLN A 153 -0.89 25.40 14.78
CA GLN A 153 -1.95 24.40 14.74
C GLN A 153 -1.56 23.22 13.86
N ALA A 154 -0.99 23.48 12.67
CA ALA A 154 -0.67 22.41 11.73
C ALA A 154 0.47 21.51 12.21
N LEU A 155 1.44 22.06 12.96
CA LEU A 155 2.50 21.24 13.56
C LEU A 155 1.97 20.25 14.60
N GLN A 156 1.02 20.68 15.45
CA GLN A 156 0.44 19.82 16.46
C GLN A 156 -0.41 18.71 15.80
N GLN A 157 -1.32 19.08 14.91
CA GLN A 157 -2.16 18.11 14.20
C GLN A 157 -1.32 17.13 13.38
N ARG A 158 -0.25 17.58 12.72
CA ARG A 158 0.66 16.70 11.99
C ARG A 158 1.32 15.68 12.91
N ARG A 159 1.80 16.09 14.09
CA ARG A 159 2.43 15.16 15.05
C ARG A 159 1.44 14.08 15.48
N GLU A 160 0.23 14.46 15.83
CA GLU A 160 -0.83 13.52 16.24
C GLU A 160 -1.20 12.57 15.10
N LEU A 161 -1.42 13.12 13.89
CA LEU A 161 -1.74 12.34 12.69
C LEU A 161 -0.64 11.31 12.36
N PHE A 162 0.62 11.74 12.34
CA PHE A 162 1.75 10.87 12.02
C PHE A 162 2.01 9.83 13.10
N THR A 163 1.68 10.12 14.36
CA THR A 163 1.79 9.16 15.47
C THR A 163 0.78 8.05 15.31
N GLU A 164 -0.50 8.39 15.06
CA GLU A 164 -1.55 7.38 14.83
C GLU A 164 -1.32 6.58 13.54
N LEU A 165 -0.87 7.25 12.47
CA LEU A 165 -0.54 6.58 11.22
C LEU A 165 0.60 5.56 11.41
N SER A 166 1.65 5.93 12.15
CA SER A 166 2.75 5.00 12.46
C SER A 166 2.28 3.82 13.31
N ALA A 167 1.40 4.06 14.30
CA ALA A 167 0.84 3.00 15.13
C ALA A 167 -0.01 2.02 14.32
N LEU A 168 -0.81 2.53 13.36
CA LEU A 168 -1.63 1.71 12.48
C LEU A 168 -0.78 0.87 11.51
N ILE A 169 0.25 1.47 10.90
CA ILE A 169 1.21 0.77 10.04
C ILE A 169 1.86 -0.38 10.83
N ALA A 170 2.39 -0.10 12.01
CA ALA A 170 3.03 -1.11 12.84
C ALA A 170 2.07 -2.25 13.21
N ARG A 171 0.78 -1.95 13.44
CA ARG A 171 -0.25 -2.96 13.75
C ARG A 171 -0.52 -3.88 12.56
N ILE A 172 -0.62 -3.32 11.36
CA ILE A 172 -0.83 -4.08 10.12
C ILE A 172 0.39 -4.93 9.80
N ASP A 173 1.59 -4.39 10.00
CA ASP A 173 2.84 -5.12 9.78
C ASP A 173 3.02 -6.27 10.78
N GLN A 174 2.65 -6.08 12.06
CA GLN A 174 2.66 -7.15 13.07
C GLN A 174 1.74 -8.31 12.71
N ARG A 175 0.55 -8.02 12.17
CA ARG A 175 -0.37 -9.04 11.63
C ARG A 175 0.24 -9.80 10.43
N ALA A 176 1.21 -9.22 9.75
CA ALA A 176 1.86 -9.82 8.58
C ALA A 176 3.05 -10.73 8.91
N GLY A 177 3.58 -10.69 10.15
CA GLY A 177 4.74 -11.47 10.59
C GLY A 177 4.51 -13.00 10.70
N PRO A 178 5.59 -13.80 10.79
CA PRO A 178 5.53 -15.27 10.80
C PRO A 178 4.89 -15.87 12.07
N ASP A 179 4.73 -15.10 13.14
CA ASP A 179 4.25 -15.56 14.45
C ASP A 179 2.73 -15.42 14.64
N ALA A 180 1.99 -15.05 13.59
CA ALA A 180 0.54 -14.81 13.64
C ALA A 180 -0.31 -16.07 13.37
N GLY A 181 0.03 -17.19 14.04
CA GLY A 181 -0.67 -18.48 13.98
C GLY A 181 -0.94 -19.03 15.38
#